data_AF-A0A843H7I8-F1
#
_entry.id   AF-A0A843H7I8-F1
#
_cell.length_a   1.000
_cell.length_b   1.000
_cell.length_c   1.000
_cell.angle_alpha   90.00
_cell.angle_beta   90.00
_cell.angle_gamma   90.00
#
_symmetry.space_group_name_H-M   'P 1'
#
loop_
_entity.id
_entity.type
_entity.pdbx_description
1 polymer ?
#
loop_
_entity_poly.entity_id
_entity_poly.type
_entity_poly.pdbx_seq_one_letter_code
_entity_poly.pdbx_strand_id
1 'polypeptide(L)'
;MADYIRRDIVLKIINTVNDTGGFAGYADYCVLFDEIDTMPAADVQPIRRGKWIIDKDFYTCSRCNHQYLIDKILSMTIYPSGGMPYYCPCCGADMREPETTKG
;
A
#
# COMPACT_ATOMS: atom_id res chain seq x y z
N MET A 1 0.74 7.94 5.01
CA MET A 1 0.75 6.97 3.90
C MET A 1 -0.32 7.42 2.94
N ALA A 2 0.00 7.57 1.65
CA ALA A 2 -1.00 7.93 0.67
C ALA A 2 -1.72 6.64 0.23
N ASP A 3 -3.05 6.67 0.22
CA ASP A 3 -3.83 5.63 -0.43
C ASP A 3 -3.78 5.89 -1.95
N TYR A 4 -3.40 4.86 -2.70
CA TYR A 4 -3.25 4.96 -4.14
C TYR A 4 -4.52 4.48 -4.84
N ILE A 5 -4.99 5.26 -5.80
CA ILE A 5 -6.15 4.95 -6.62
C ILE A 5 -5.66 4.41 -7.96
N ARG A 6 -6.28 3.35 -8.48
CA ARG A 6 -5.93 2.84 -9.80
C ARG A 6 -6.51 3.74 -10.90
N ARG A 7 -5.66 4.25 -11.78
CA ARG A 7 -6.04 5.13 -12.90
C ARG A 7 -7.08 4.50 -13.81
N ASP A 8 -6.95 3.21 -14.13
CA ASP A 8 -7.90 2.47 -14.99
C ASP A 8 -9.32 2.55 -14.45
N ILE A 9 -9.50 2.43 -13.13
CA ILE A 9 -10.79 2.53 -12.47
C ILE A 9 -11.33 3.96 -12.57
N VAL A 10 -10.48 4.97 -12.31
CA VAL A 10 -10.89 6.38 -12.37
C VAL A 10 -11.35 6.76 -13.78
N LEU A 11 -10.57 6.44 -14.80
CA LEU A 11 -10.94 6.73 -16.19
C LEU A 11 -12.23 6.02 -16.62
N LYS A 12 -12.45 4.79 -16.13
CA LYS A 12 -13.72 4.07 -16.36
C LYS A 12 -14.92 4.78 -15.72
N ILE A 13 -14.75 5.30 -14.49
CA ILE A 13 -15.80 6.07 -13.80
C ILE A 13 -16.10 7.34 -14.60
N ILE A 14 -15.07 8.08 -15.04
CA ILE A 14 -15.23 9.31 -15.82
C ILE A 14 -16.00 9.06 -17.13
N ASN A 15 -15.65 8.01 -17.87
CA ASN A 15 -16.39 7.60 -19.07
C ASN A 15 -17.86 7.27 -18.76
N THR A 16 -18.10 6.54 -17.68
CA THR A 16 -19.47 6.18 -17.26
C THR A 16 -20.29 7.44 -16.93
N VAL A 17 -19.70 8.42 -16.23
CA VAL A 17 -20.37 9.69 -15.92
C VAL A 17 -20.70 10.46 -17.21
N ASN A 18 -19.78 10.51 -18.16
CA ASN A 18 -20.02 11.12 -19.47
C ASN A 18 -21.17 10.46 -20.23
N ASP A 19 -21.19 9.13 -20.29
CA ASP A 19 -22.25 8.37 -20.98
C ASP A 19 -23.62 8.59 -20.35
N THR A 20 -23.68 8.88 -19.05
CA THR A 20 -24.92 9.22 -18.33
C THR A 20 -25.30 10.70 -18.37
N GLY A 21 -24.54 11.54 -19.09
CA GLY A 21 -24.80 12.97 -19.20
C GLY A 21 -24.45 13.78 -17.94
N GLY A 22 -23.55 13.28 -17.10
CA GLY A 22 -23.16 13.92 -15.84
C GLY A 22 -22.23 15.14 -15.97
N PHE A 23 -21.73 15.45 -17.17
CA PHE A 23 -20.93 16.65 -17.44
C PHE A 23 -21.77 17.74 -18.13
N ALA A 24 -21.50 19.00 -17.77
CA ALA A 24 -22.21 20.15 -18.35
C ALA A 24 -21.92 20.35 -19.84
N GLY A 25 -20.79 19.82 -20.33
CA GLY A 25 -20.47 19.71 -21.75
C GLY A 25 -19.32 18.75 -22.03
N TYR A 26 -19.14 18.39 -23.29
CA TYR A 26 -18.07 17.48 -23.74
C TYR A 26 -16.67 18.02 -23.47
N ALA A 27 -16.50 19.35 -23.52
CA ALA A 27 -15.22 20.00 -23.22
C ALA A 27 -14.77 19.75 -21.76
N ASP A 28 -15.70 19.79 -20.80
CA ASP A 28 -15.40 19.54 -19.38
C ASP A 28 -14.94 18.09 -19.16
N TYR A 29 -15.57 17.14 -19.85
CA TYR A 29 -15.14 15.74 -19.87
C TYR A 29 -13.72 15.58 -20.44
N CYS A 30 -13.46 16.16 -21.62
CA CYS A 30 -12.15 16.03 -22.28
C CYS A 30 -11.02 16.57 -21.42
N VAL A 31 -11.20 17.76 -20.83
CA VAL A 31 -10.17 18.39 -20.00
C VAL A 31 -9.87 17.52 -18.78
N LEU A 32 -10.88 17.04 -18.05
CA LEU A 32 -10.68 16.18 -16.88
C LEU A 32 -10.02 14.84 -17.25
N PHE A 33 -10.46 14.23 -18.35
CA PHE A 33 -9.93 12.95 -18.80
C PHE A 33 -8.44 13.08 -19.16
N ASP A 34 -8.08 14.06 -19.97
CA ASP A 34 -6.70 14.30 -20.40
C ASP A 34 -5.80 14.63 -19.21
N GLU A 35 -6.28 15.45 -18.27
CA GLU A 35 -5.49 15.80 -17.08
C GLU A 35 -5.16 14.54 -16.26
N ILE A 36 -6.13 13.66 -16.01
CA ILE A 36 -5.92 12.44 -15.21
C ILE A 36 -5.07 11.40 -15.96
N ASP A 37 -5.25 11.27 -17.27
CA ASP A 37 -4.50 10.31 -18.09
C ASP A 37 -3.02 10.71 -18.20
N THR A 38 -2.75 12.01 -18.33
CA THR A 38 -1.39 12.56 -18.49
C THR A 38 -0.64 12.80 -17.18
N MET A 39 -1.33 12.76 -16.02
CA MET A 39 -0.66 12.89 -14.73
C MET A 39 0.46 11.85 -14.57
N PRO A 40 1.59 12.19 -13.93
CA PRO A 40 2.62 11.21 -13.61
C PRO A 40 2.05 10.16 -12.63
N ALA A 41 2.18 8.88 -12.98
CA ALA A 41 1.83 7.78 -12.08
C ALA A 41 3.06 7.37 -11.28
N ALA A 42 2.91 7.22 -9.96
CA ALA A 42 3.89 6.53 -9.16
C ALA A 42 3.79 5.01 -9.46
N ASP A 43 4.93 4.37 -9.72
CA ASP A 43 5.00 2.90 -9.77
C ASP A 43 4.95 2.36 -8.34
N VAL A 44 3.77 1.88 -7.96
CA VAL A 44 3.48 1.45 -6.59
C VAL A 44 2.87 0.07 -6.58
N GLN A 45 3.28 -0.72 -5.59
CA GLN A 45 2.68 -2.01 -5.30
C GLN A 45 1.68 -1.86 -4.14
N PRO A 46 0.56 -2.61 -4.13
CA PRO A 46 -0.32 -2.65 -2.98
C PRO A 46 0.46 -2.97 -1.69
N ILE A 47 0.09 -2.34 -0.58
CA ILE A 47 0.70 -2.61 0.72
C ILE A 47 0.56 -4.10 1.02
N ARG A 48 1.69 -4.79 1.17
CA ARG A 48 1.72 -6.21 1.52
C ARG A 48 1.59 -6.32 3.03
N ARG A 49 0.40 -6.63 3.54
CA ARG A 49 0.19 -6.85 4.99
C ARG A 49 0.74 -8.21 5.41
N GLY A 50 1.50 -8.24 6.51
CA GLY A 50 2.04 -9.44 7.13
C GLY A 50 1.94 -9.41 8.66
N LYS A 51 2.37 -10.48 9.31
CA LYS A 51 2.53 -10.55 10.76
C LYS A 51 3.76 -11.37 11.14
N TRP A 52 4.38 -11.02 12.27
CA TRP A 52 5.50 -11.79 12.81
C TRP A 52 4.95 -13.03 13.49
N ILE A 53 5.41 -14.20 13.05
CA ILE A 53 5.18 -15.47 13.73
C ILE A 53 6.40 -15.72 14.61
N ILE A 54 6.19 -15.82 15.92
CA ILE A 54 7.27 -15.99 16.89
C ILE A 54 7.36 -17.48 17.26
N ASP A 55 8.53 -18.07 17.10
CA ASP A 55 8.82 -19.42 17.59
C ASP A 55 10.22 -19.48 18.21
N LYS A 56 10.30 -19.79 19.50
CA LYS A 56 11.52 -19.81 20.31
C LYS A 56 12.38 -18.57 20.08
N ASP A 57 13.48 -18.74 19.35
CA ASP A 57 14.50 -17.72 19.10
C ASP A 57 14.34 -17.03 17.74
N PHE A 58 13.20 -17.22 17.07
CA PHE A 58 12.98 -16.77 15.70
C PHE A 58 11.71 -15.95 15.49
N TYR A 59 11.83 -14.97 14.61
CA TYR A 59 10.72 -14.29 13.95
C TYR A 59 10.62 -14.72 12.50
N THR A 60 9.45 -15.21 12.11
CA THR A 60 9.16 -15.62 10.74
C THR A 60 8.13 -14.66 10.14
N CYS A 61 8.45 -14.11 8.96
CA CYS A 61 7.50 -13.30 8.22
C CYS A 61 6.40 -14.18 7.62
N SER A 62 5.13 -13.91 7.93
CA SER A 62 4.01 -14.68 7.38
C SER A 62 3.78 -14.53 5.87
N ARG A 63 4.54 -13.65 5.17
CA ARG A 63 4.38 -13.37 3.74
C ARG A 63 5.44 -14.00 2.87
N CYS A 64 6.71 -13.92 3.28
CA CYS A 64 7.81 -14.52 2.55
C CYS A 64 8.43 -15.73 3.24
N ASN A 65 7.95 -16.08 4.44
CA ASN A 65 8.46 -17.17 5.28
C ASN A 65 9.95 -17.05 5.64
N HIS A 66 10.55 -15.88 5.42
CA HIS A 66 11.92 -15.65 5.85
C HIS A 66 11.98 -15.58 7.38
N GLN A 67 12.96 -16.29 7.93
CA GLN A 67 13.15 -16.49 9.36
C GLN A 67 14.37 -15.71 9.82
N TYR A 68 14.22 -14.96 10.90
CA TYR A 68 15.28 -14.15 11.50
C TYR A 68 15.48 -14.58 12.94
N LEU A 69 16.73 -14.64 13.39
CA LEU A 69 17.03 -14.75 14.81
C LEU A 69 16.58 -13.46 15.53
N ILE A 70 15.88 -13.59 16.66
CA ILE A 70 15.33 -12.47 17.43
C ILE A 70 16.43 -11.46 17.79
N ASP A 71 17.56 -11.93 18.32
CA ASP A 71 18.67 -11.05 18.70
C ASP A 71 19.24 -10.28 17.52
N LYS A 72 19.28 -10.89 16.32
CA LYS A 72 19.79 -10.24 15.11
C LYS A 72 18.83 -9.19 14.58
N ILE A 73 17.52 -9.48 14.57
CA ILE A 73 16.55 -8.55 13.99
C ILE A 73 16.28 -7.35 14.89
N LEU A 74 16.28 -7.53 16.22
CA LEU A 74 16.13 -6.44 17.19
C LEU A 74 17.39 -5.56 17.31
N SER A 75 18.57 -6.09 16.97
CA SER A 75 19.82 -5.32 16.94
C SER A 75 20.07 -4.60 15.61
N MET A 76 19.20 -4.75 14.60
CA MET A 76 19.34 -4.01 13.34
C MET A 76 19.20 -2.51 13.59
N THR A 77 20.17 -1.73 13.11
CA THR A 77 20.23 -0.26 13.22
C THR A 77 19.03 0.48 12.63
N ILE A 78 18.19 -0.21 11.85
CA ILE A 78 16.96 0.31 11.25
C ILE A 78 15.83 0.45 12.31
N TYR A 79 15.96 -0.21 13.49
CA TYR A 79 14.94 -0.22 14.54
C TYR A 79 15.53 0.20 15.91
N PRO A 80 15.90 1.48 16.06
CA PRO A 80 16.70 1.97 17.20
C PRO A 80 16.02 1.90 18.59
N SER A 81 14.74 1.52 18.67
CA SER A 81 13.98 1.46 19.93
C SER A 81 13.81 0.05 20.51
N GLY A 82 14.45 -0.99 19.94
CA GLY A 82 14.36 -2.37 20.46
C GLY A 82 12.96 -2.99 20.36
N GLY A 83 12.05 -2.34 19.62
CA GLY A 83 10.71 -2.85 19.32
C GLY A 83 10.69 -3.77 18.10
N MET A 84 9.58 -4.49 17.92
CA MET A 84 9.38 -5.29 16.73
C MET A 84 9.40 -4.43 15.44
N PRO A 85 10.10 -4.88 14.38
CA PRO A 85 10.12 -4.20 13.10
C PRO A 85 8.72 -3.97 12.52
N TYR A 86 8.44 -2.75 12.07
CA TYR A 86 7.20 -2.45 11.35
C TYR A 86 7.16 -3.05 9.95
N TYR A 87 8.32 -3.38 9.35
CA TYR A 87 8.39 -3.97 8.03
C TYR A 87 9.31 -5.18 8.01
N CYS A 88 8.97 -6.18 7.20
CA CYS A 88 9.86 -7.30 6.92
C CYS A 88 11.06 -6.83 6.07
N PRO A 89 12.32 -7.00 6.52
CA PRO A 89 13.49 -6.58 5.75
C PRO A 89 13.65 -7.27 4.39
N CYS A 90 13.17 -8.50 4.26
CA CYS A 90 13.28 -9.30 3.04
C CYS A 90 12.25 -8.93 1.97
N CYS A 91 11.00 -8.65 2.36
CA CYS A 91 9.91 -8.49 1.39
C CYS A 91 9.12 -7.17 1.50
N GLY A 92 9.47 -6.31 2.46
CA GLY A 92 8.81 -5.02 2.68
C GLY A 92 7.38 -5.13 3.22
N ALA A 93 6.93 -6.32 3.63
CA ALA A 93 5.59 -6.48 4.18
C ALA A 93 5.42 -5.63 5.45
N ASP A 94 4.31 -4.89 5.53
CA ASP A 94 3.93 -4.09 6.68
C ASP A 94 3.34 -5.01 7.76
N MET A 95 3.99 -5.02 8.92
CA MET A 95 3.77 -5.92 10.04
C MET A 95 2.94 -5.26 11.16
N ARG A 96 2.58 -3.98 10.99
CA ARG A 96 1.69 -3.28 11.92
C ARG A 96 0.29 -3.87 11.82
N GLU A 97 -0.34 -4.06 12.97
CA GLU A 97 -1.74 -4.44 13.02
C GLU A 97 -2.58 -3.36 12.31
N PRO A 98 -3.61 -3.75 11.53
CA PRO A 98 -4.52 -2.78 10.96
C PRO A 98 -5.19 -2.01 12.10
N GLU A 99 -5.23 -0.68 11.96
CA GLU A 99 -5.94 0.22 12.86
C GLU A 99 -7.37 -0.32 13.03
N THR A 100 -7.73 -0.85 14.19
CA THR A 100 -9.13 -1.17 14.46
C THR A 100 -9.86 0.17 14.62
N THR A 101 -10.56 0.63 13.58
CA THR A 101 -11.55 1.70 13.73
C THR A 101 -12.59 1.21 14.73
N LYS A 102 -12.45 1.65 15.99
CA LYS A 102 -13.54 1.56 16.96
C LYS A 102 -14.63 2.49 16.45
N GLY A 103 -15.65 1.90 15.83
CA GLY A 103 -16.93 2.56 15.53
C GLY A 103 -17.74 2.78 16.79
#